data_AF-A0A9D4F215-F1
#
_entry.id   AF-A0A9D4F215-F1
#
_cell.length_a   1.000
_cell.length_b   1.000
_cell.length_c   1.000
_cell.angle_alpha   90.00
_cell.angle_beta   90.00
_cell.angle_gamma   90.00
#
_symmetry.space_group_name_H-M   'P 1'
#
loop_
_entity.id
_entity.type
_entity.pdbx_description
1 polymer ?
#
loop_
_entity_poly.entity_id
_entity_poly.type
_entity_poly.pdbx_seq_one_letter_code
_entity_poly.pdbx_strand_id
1 'polypeptide(L)'
;MSAAGGIDEDPEQRRKRHGMLKMYYGLDKDEAGGASLDPCDIDGAHFNKDMYLSKLIQEKSLTELMDKESDMLKQIRSLDSDMQTLVYENYNKFISATDTIRKMKNDFRKMEDEMDHLATNMSRITEFSGSVSQTLDDRRQQITKLAGVHSLLKKLQFLFELPARLKKCIELKAYSQAVRYYTKAQRILLQYQHMPSFQGINTDCVHIMEQLAATLKQQFHDKQSSPRQLAECVDLLLQLREPAEQLCEEFLKHARHKLDCDLEELQYQISWTKGEASPQSPERPAQAYTSTPMDVLEFIDSGCNGFLSNMCLVIASYNDMFLNKQD
;
A
#
# COMPACT_ATOMS: atom_id res chain seq x y z
N MET A 1 -53.76 0.25 -15.04
CA MET A 1 -54.87 1.24 -14.97
C MET A 1 -55.86 0.71 -13.94
N SER A 2 -55.66 1.06 -12.67
CA SER A 2 -56.61 0.74 -11.59
C SER A 2 -57.35 2.02 -11.23
N ALA A 3 -58.60 2.11 -11.66
CA ALA A 3 -59.52 3.15 -11.22
C ALA A 3 -59.89 2.85 -9.76
N ALA A 4 -59.22 3.51 -8.82
CA ALA A 4 -59.69 3.59 -7.45
C ALA A 4 -60.87 4.57 -7.43
N GLY A 5 -62.09 4.02 -7.53
CA GLY A 5 -63.31 4.76 -7.22
C GLY A 5 -63.34 5.06 -5.72
N GLY A 6 -62.73 6.16 -5.31
CA GLY A 6 -62.91 6.72 -4.00
C GLY A 6 -64.33 7.28 -3.91
N ILE A 7 -65.18 6.61 -3.13
CA ILE A 7 -66.41 7.24 -2.64
C ILE A 7 -65.95 8.41 -1.79
N ASP A 8 -66.30 9.63 -2.21
CA ASP A 8 -65.96 10.87 -1.53
C ASP A 8 -66.75 10.92 -0.20
N GLU A 9 -66.22 10.28 0.82
CA GLU A 9 -66.83 10.22 2.15
C GLU A 9 -66.44 11.43 2.97
N ASP A 10 -67.45 12.11 3.51
CA ASP A 10 -67.32 13.29 4.37
C ASP A 10 -66.28 13.05 5.50
N PRO A 11 -65.25 13.90 5.65
CA PRO A 11 -64.20 13.74 6.65
C PRO A 11 -64.73 13.60 8.09
N GLU A 12 -65.92 14.14 8.41
CA GLU A 12 -66.56 13.93 9.71
C GLU A 12 -67.06 12.49 9.91
N GLN A 13 -67.65 11.87 8.89
CA GLN A 13 -68.09 10.47 8.94
C GLN A 13 -66.90 9.51 9.05
N ARG A 14 -65.79 9.80 8.37
CA ARG A 14 -64.56 9.02 8.49
C ARG A 14 -63.97 9.08 9.90
N ARG A 15 -63.97 10.26 10.53
CA ARG A 15 -63.55 10.45 11.92
C ARG A 15 -64.43 9.70 12.91
N LYS A 16 -65.77 9.75 12.72
CA LYS A 16 -66.74 9.02 13.54
C LYS A 16 -66.55 7.50 13.43
N ARG A 17 -66.43 6.96 12.21
CA ARG A 17 -66.16 5.52 12.01
C ARG A 17 -64.83 5.08 12.60
N HIS A 18 -63.77 5.87 12.42
CA HIS A 18 -62.47 5.57 13.01
C HIS A 18 -62.53 5.59 14.55
N GLY A 19 -63.29 6.51 15.14
CA GLY A 19 -63.57 6.53 16.58
C GLY A 19 -64.33 5.27 17.03
N MET A 20 -65.39 4.87 16.32
CA MET A 20 -66.15 3.66 16.66
C MET A 20 -65.32 2.38 16.49
N LEU A 21 -64.47 2.30 15.47
CA LEU A 21 -63.59 1.15 15.24
C LEU A 21 -62.51 1.06 16.34
N LYS A 22 -62.01 2.21 16.80
CA LYS A 22 -61.06 2.30 17.92
C LYS A 22 -61.69 1.79 19.23
N MET A 23 -62.95 2.13 19.48
CA MET A 23 -63.72 1.61 20.63
C MET A 23 -63.94 0.10 20.53
N TYR A 24 -64.25 -0.43 19.34
CA TYR A 24 -64.49 -1.87 19.11
C TYR A 24 -63.25 -2.74 19.37
N TYR A 25 -62.05 -2.28 18.97
CA TYR A 25 -60.80 -2.98 19.24
C TYR A 25 -60.26 -2.76 20.67
N GLY A 26 -61.01 -2.06 21.54
CA GLY A 26 -60.66 -1.87 22.94
C GLY A 26 -59.41 -1.02 23.17
N LEU A 27 -59.06 -0.16 22.21
CA LEU A 27 -57.87 0.70 22.27
C LEU A 27 -58.05 1.91 23.21
N ASP A 28 -59.24 2.07 23.80
CA ASP A 28 -59.59 3.10 24.80
C ASP A 28 -59.88 2.50 26.20
N LYS A 29 -59.36 1.31 26.50
CA LYS A 29 -59.50 0.73 27.85
C LYS A 29 -58.83 1.54 28.97
N ASP A 30 -58.04 2.56 28.64
CA ASP A 30 -57.36 3.39 29.64
C ASP A 30 -58.04 4.75 29.92
N GLU A 31 -59.12 5.15 29.22
CA GLU A 31 -59.75 6.48 29.46
C GLU A 31 -61.30 6.57 29.36
N ALA A 32 -62.07 5.48 29.44
CA ALA A 32 -63.54 5.55 29.36
C ALA A 32 -64.26 5.06 30.64
N GLY A 33 -64.06 5.77 31.76
CA GLY A 33 -64.86 5.65 32.99
C GLY A 33 -66.23 6.35 32.90
N GLY A 34 -67.02 6.04 31.86
CA GLY A 34 -68.29 6.72 31.60
C GLY A 34 -69.18 6.02 30.58
N ALA A 35 -69.26 4.69 30.61
CA ALA A 35 -70.43 4.05 30.01
C ALA A 35 -71.64 4.47 30.85
N SER A 36 -72.67 5.03 30.21
CA SER A 36 -73.94 5.38 30.84
C SER A 36 -74.41 4.23 31.72
N LEU A 37 -74.42 4.45 33.04
CA LEU A 37 -74.94 3.51 34.04
C LEU A 37 -76.47 3.53 34.09
N ASP A 38 -77.14 4.19 33.13
CA ASP A 38 -78.60 4.27 33.10
C ASP A 38 -79.19 2.88 32.80
N PRO A 39 -79.90 2.25 33.76
CA PRO A 39 -80.52 0.94 33.54
C PRO A 39 -81.63 0.97 32.49
N CYS A 40 -82.05 2.14 32.02
CA CYS A 40 -83.06 2.34 30.97
C CYS A 40 -82.50 2.68 29.58
N ASP A 41 -81.18 2.72 29.41
CA ASP A 41 -80.55 2.96 28.10
C ASP A 41 -80.51 1.67 27.27
N ILE A 42 -81.21 1.65 26.12
CA ILE A 42 -81.34 0.46 25.25
C ILE A 42 -79.98 0.04 24.67
N ASP A 43 -79.08 0.99 24.41
CA ASP A 43 -77.76 0.74 23.83
C ASP A 43 -76.66 0.56 24.90
N GLY A 44 -77.04 0.63 26.18
CA GLY A 44 -76.13 0.55 27.33
C GLY A 44 -75.80 -0.87 27.76
N ALA A 45 -74.58 -1.09 28.26
CA ALA A 45 -74.12 -2.40 28.75
C ALA A 45 -74.89 -2.94 29.98
N HIS A 46 -75.64 -2.08 30.68
CA HIS A 46 -76.41 -2.41 31.89
C HIS A 46 -77.93 -2.31 31.69
N PHE A 47 -78.42 -2.40 30.45
CA PHE A 47 -79.84 -2.33 30.13
C PHE A 47 -80.68 -3.34 30.92
N ASN A 48 -81.65 -2.85 31.69
CA ASN A 48 -82.63 -3.67 32.39
C ASN A 48 -83.99 -3.55 31.69
N LYS A 49 -84.33 -4.60 30.94
CA LYS A 49 -85.58 -4.71 30.17
C LYS A 49 -86.84 -4.44 31.03
N ASP A 50 -86.86 -4.91 32.27
CA ASP A 50 -88.06 -4.88 33.11
C ASP A 50 -88.27 -3.46 33.68
N MET A 51 -87.19 -2.76 34.03
CA MET A 51 -87.25 -1.35 34.45
C MET A 51 -87.59 -0.43 33.29
N TYR A 52 -86.99 -0.65 32.12
CA TYR A 52 -87.29 0.13 30.91
C TYR A 52 -88.76 -0.02 30.50
N LEU A 53 -89.27 -1.26 30.45
CA LEU A 53 -90.67 -1.52 30.11
C LEU A 53 -91.64 -0.94 31.15
N SER A 54 -91.33 -1.08 32.44
CA SER A 54 -92.17 -0.52 33.51
C SER A 54 -92.26 1.00 33.42
N LYS A 55 -91.14 1.68 33.18
CA LYS A 55 -91.09 3.12 32.96
C LYS A 55 -91.84 3.52 31.68
N LEU A 56 -91.70 2.74 30.62
CA LEU A 56 -92.33 2.99 29.33
C LEU A 56 -93.86 2.90 29.38
N ILE A 57 -94.39 1.92 30.13
CA ILE A 57 -95.83 1.72 30.32
C ILE A 57 -96.43 2.81 31.24
N GLN A 58 -95.66 3.32 32.21
CA GLN A 58 -96.12 4.37 33.13
C GLN A 58 -96.10 5.77 32.49
N GLU A 59 -95.15 6.06 31.62
CA GLU A 59 -94.92 7.41 31.09
C GLU A 59 -95.60 7.68 29.74
N LYS A 60 -96.04 6.65 29.00
CA LYS A 60 -96.56 6.81 27.62
C LYS A 60 -98.02 6.42 27.46
N SER A 61 -98.69 7.11 26.53
CA SER A 61 -100.03 6.75 26.07
C SER A 61 -100.02 5.48 25.21
N LEU A 62 -101.16 4.77 25.13
CA LEU A 62 -101.28 3.52 24.36
C LEU A 62 -100.90 3.70 22.88
N THR A 63 -101.25 4.84 22.28
CA THR A 63 -100.90 5.17 20.89
C THR A 63 -99.40 5.33 20.71
N GLU A 64 -98.72 6.01 21.63
CA GLU A 64 -97.25 6.14 21.59
C GLU A 64 -96.54 4.80 21.82
N LEU A 65 -97.14 3.89 22.58
CA LEU A 65 -96.59 2.55 22.80
C LEU A 65 -96.71 1.71 21.52
N MET A 66 -97.84 1.78 20.82
CA MET A 66 -98.03 1.13 19.51
C MET A 66 -97.09 1.71 18.44
N ASP A 67 -96.89 3.03 18.43
CA ASP A 67 -95.94 3.67 17.50
C ASP A 67 -94.50 3.20 17.78
N LYS A 68 -94.11 3.12 19.07
CA LYS A 68 -92.82 2.57 19.46
C LYS A 68 -92.63 1.11 19.08
N GLU A 69 -93.67 0.28 19.21
CA GLU A 69 -93.63 -1.11 18.74
C GLU A 69 -93.40 -1.16 17.22
N SER A 70 -94.14 -0.35 16.47
CA SER A 70 -94.00 -0.27 15.02
C SER A 70 -92.59 0.16 14.61
N ASP A 71 -92.03 1.17 15.29
CA ASP A 71 -90.68 1.66 15.01
C ASP A 71 -89.61 0.65 15.41
N MET A 72 -89.78 -0.06 16.53
CA MET A 72 -88.88 -1.15 16.91
C MET A 72 -88.90 -2.28 15.88
N LEU A 73 -90.07 -2.66 15.35
CA LEU A 73 -90.18 -3.66 14.29
C LEU A 73 -89.50 -3.21 12.99
N LYS A 74 -89.58 -1.91 12.65
CA LYS A 74 -88.84 -1.35 11.50
C LYS A 74 -87.33 -1.40 11.75
N GLN A 75 -86.87 -1.03 12.95
CA GLN A 75 -85.45 -1.07 13.32
C GLN A 75 -84.88 -2.49 13.29
N ILE A 76 -85.65 -3.49 13.77
CA ILE A 76 -85.25 -4.90 13.69
C ILE A 76 -85.03 -5.32 12.24
N ARG A 77 -85.97 -4.95 11.34
CA ARG A 77 -85.87 -5.28 9.91
C ARG A 77 -84.73 -4.54 9.22
N SER A 78 -84.49 -3.27 9.55
CA SER A 78 -83.36 -2.53 8.98
C SER A 78 -82.04 -3.13 9.46
N LEU A 79 -81.91 -3.46 10.75
CA LEU A 79 -80.69 -4.03 11.31
C LEU A 79 -80.37 -5.41 10.70
N ASP A 80 -81.38 -6.24 10.45
CA ASP A 80 -81.19 -7.52 9.74
C ASP A 80 -80.69 -7.30 8.30
N SER A 81 -81.27 -6.34 7.58
CA SER A 81 -80.81 -5.95 6.24
C SER A 81 -79.38 -5.39 6.26
N ASP A 82 -79.03 -4.59 7.27
CA ASP A 82 -77.69 -4.01 7.45
C ASP A 82 -76.66 -5.10 7.78
N MET A 83 -77.02 -6.06 8.64
CA MET A 83 -76.18 -7.23 8.94
C MET A 83 -75.92 -8.05 7.68
N GLN A 84 -76.96 -8.33 6.88
CA GLN A 84 -76.81 -9.04 5.62
C GLN A 84 -75.88 -8.27 4.67
N THR A 85 -76.07 -6.95 4.53
CA THR A 85 -75.22 -6.10 3.70
C THR A 85 -73.76 -6.13 4.16
N LEU A 86 -73.52 -6.07 5.48
CA LEU A 86 -72.17 -6.13 6.05
C LEU A 86 -71.50 -7.47 5.71
N VAL A 87 -72.22 -8.58 5.83
CA VAL A 87 -71.72 -9.89 5.42
C VAL A 87 -71.41 -9.87 3.92
N TYR A 88 -72.33 -9.47 3.06
CA TYR A 88 -72.12 -9.47 1.61
C TYR A 88 -70.95 -8.58 1.17
N GLU A 89 -70.85 -7.34 1.68
CA GLU A 89 -69.80 -6.40 1.31
C GLU A 89 -68.43 -6.77 1.86
N ASN A 90 -68.37 -7.42 3.04
CA ASN A 90 -67.11 -7.74 3.70
C ASN A 90 -66.67 -9.20 3.55
N TYR A 91 -67.53 -10.12 3.14
CA TYR A 91 -67.17 -11.54 2.97
C TYR A 91 -66.04 -11.73 1.96
N ASN A 92 -66.08 -11.01 0.83
CA ASN A 92 -64.99 -11.00 -0.16
C ASN A 92 -63.68 -10.45 0.43
N LYS A 93 -63.75 -9.47 1.34
CA LYS A 93 -62.58 -8.90 2.02
C LYS A 93 -62.00 -9.88 3.04
N PHE A 94 -62.84 -10.61 3.78
CA PHE A 94 -62.39 -11.64 4.72
C PHE A 94 -61.75 -12.83 4.01
N ILE A 95 -62.32 -13.31 2.90
CA ILE A 95 -61.73 -14.40 2.11
C ILE A 95 -60.39 -13.95 1.54
N SER A 96 -60.35 -12.78 0.88
CA SER A 96 -59.09 -12.27 0.30
C SER A 96 -58.01 -12.00 1.35
N ALA A 97 -58.37 -11.49 2.53
CA ALA A 97 -57.44 -11.34 3.64
C ALA A 97 -56.92 -12.71 4.12
N THR A 98 -57.81 -13.70 4.26
CA THR A 98 -57.45 -15.06 4.68
C THR A 98 -56.53 -15.75 3.67
N ASP A 99 -56.83 -15.62 2.38
CA ASP A 99 -56.00 -16.18 1.30
C ASP A 99 -54.65 -15.48 1.19
N THR A 100 -54.61 -14.16 1.42
CA THR A 100 -53.36 -13.40 1.49
C THR A 100 -52.50 -13.88 2.65
N ILE A 101 -53.07 -14.05 3.85
CA ILE A 101 -52.36 -14.61 5.01
C ILE A 101 -51.83 -16.00 4.71
N ARG A 102 -52.63 -16.86 4.04
CA ARG A 102 -52.20 -18.21 3.66
C ARG A 102 -51.04 -18.16 2.66
N LYS A 103 -51.13 -17.29 1.65
CA LYS A 103 -50.06 -17.11 0.66
C LYS A 103 -48.78 -16.60 1.33
N MET A 104 -48.87 -15.55 2.14
CA MET A 104 -47.74 -15.02 2.91
C MET A 104 -47.08 -16.11 3.74
N LYS A 105 -47.86 -16.92 4.48
CA LYS A 105 -47.31 -18.03 5.27
C LYS A 105 -46.52 -19.04 4.43
N ASN A 106 -47.00 -19.38 3.24
CA ASN A 106 -46.31 -20.30 2.34
C ASN A 106 -45.03 -19.68 1.76
N ASP A 107 -45.08 -18.40 1.41
CA ASP A 107 -43.91 -17.68 0.87
C ASP A 107 -42.83 -17.51 1.95
N PHE A 108 -43.22 -17.23 3.21
CA PHE A 108 -42.28 -17.19 4.34
C PHE A 108 -41.60 -18.54 4.60
N ARG A 109 -42.34 -19.65 4.51
CA ARG A 109 -41.74 -20.99 4.65
C ARG A 109 -40.71 -21.28 3.57
N LYS A 110 -41.01 -20.94 2.31
CA LYS A 110 -40.04 -21.11 1.22
C LYS A 110 -38.78 -20.28 1.42
N MET A 111 -38.95 -19.03 1.89
CA MET A 111 -37.83 -18.15 2.20
C MET A 111 -36.96 -18.73 3.33
N GLU A 112 -37.58 -19.27 4.38
CA GLU A 112 -36.88 -19.94 5.48
C GLU A 112 -36.07 -21.15 4.97
N ASP A 113 -36.69 -22.02 4.16
CA ASP A 113 -36.02 -23.18 3.54
C ASP A 113 -34.82 -22.74 2.66
N GLU A 114 -34.99 -21.67 1.87
CA GLU A 114 -33.91 -21.11 1.04
C GLU A 114 -32.77 -20.52 1.88
N MET A 115 -33.08 -19.83 2.98
CA MET A 115 -32.06 -19.30 3.91
C MET A 115 -31.28 -20.42 4.60
N ASP A 116 -31.94 -21.50 5.00
CA ASP A 116 -31.28 -22.68 5.58
C ASP A 116 -30.36 -23.38 4.57
N HIS A 117 -30.80 -23.48 3.31
CA HIS A 117 -29.95 -23.98 2.23
C HIS A 117 -28.73 -23.09 2.00
N LEU A 118 -28.90 -21.76 2.02
CA LEU A 118 -27.79 -20.82 1.89
C LEU A 118 -26.79 -20.95 3.05
N ALA A 119 -27.27 -21.02 4.29
CA ALA A 119 -26.43 -21.19 5.47
C ALA A 119 -25.61 -22.50 5.38
N THR A 120 -26.24 -23.60 4.97
CA THR A 120 -25.58 -24.88 4.77
C THR A 120 -24.50 -24.79 3.68
N ASN A 121 -24.80 -24.14 2.56
CA ASN A 121 -23.83 -23.95 1.48
C ASN A 121 -22.65 -23.05 1.89
N MET A 122 -22.90 -21.97 2.63
CA MET A 122 -21.84 -21.12 3.16
C MET A 122 -20.93 -21.87 4.15
N SER A 123 -21.51 -22.73 4.99
CA SER A 123 -20.73 -23.61 5.87
C SER A 123 -19.82 -24.55 5.06
N ARG A 124 -20.35 -25.19 4.02
CA ARG A 124 -19.57 -26.07 3.13
C ARG A 124 -18.46 -25.33 2.39
N ILE A 125 -18.72 -24.11 1.91
CA ILE A 125 -17.72 -23.27 1.25
C ILE A 125 -16.62 -22.89 2.24
N THR A 126 -16.98 -22.56 3.48
CA THR A 126 -16.02 -22.20 4.53
C THR A 126 -15.12 -23.39 4.89
N GLU A 127 -15.70 -24.58 5.05
CA GLU A 127 -14.95 -25.81 5.30
C GLU A 127 -14.03 -26.17 4.13
N PHE A 128 -14.55 -26.12 2.90
CA PHE A 128 -13.76 -26.38 1.70
C PHE A 128 -12.61 -25.36 1.56
N SER A 129 -12.88 -24.08 1.75
CA SER A 129 -11.85 -23.03 1.75
C SER A 129 -10.80 -23.24 2.83
N GLY A 130 -11.21 -23.71 4.02
CA GLY A 130 -10.32 -24.10 5.11
C GLY A 130 -9.38 -25.25 4.69
N SER A 131 -9.92 -26.31 4.11
CA SER A 131 -9.11 -27.46 3.65
C SER A 131 -8.15 -27.10 2.50
N VAL A 132 -8.57 -26.27 1.56
CA VAL A 132 -7.70 -25.73 0.49
C VAL A 132 -6.60 -24.86 1.09
N SER A 133 -6.93 -23.98 2.04
CA SER A 133 -5.97 -23.11 2.70
C SER A 133 -4.91 -23.91 3.46
N GLN A 134 -5.33 -24.96 4.18
CA GLN A 134 -4.43 -25.86 4.89
C GLN A 134 -3.50 -26.61 3.93
N THR A 135 -4.04 -27.16 2.84
CA THR A 135 -3.25 -27.88 1.82
C THR A 135 -2.24 -26.97 1.13
N LEU A 136 -2.59 -25.71 0.90
CA LEU A 136 -1.70 -24.72 0.29
C LEU A 136 -0.66 -24.20 1.29
N ASP A 137 -0.95 -24.19 2.60
CA ASP A 137 0.01 -23.73 3.60
C ASP A 137 1.26 -24.60 3.64
N ASP A 138 1.10 -25.93 3.65
CA ASP A 138 2.22 -26.88 3.61
C ASP A 138 3.10 -26.66 2.36
N ARG A 139 2.45 -26.48 1.20
CA ARG A 139 3.17 -26.17 -0.05
C ARG A 139 3.87 -24.82 0.00
N ARG A 140 3.24 -23.78 0.57
CA ARG A 140 3.84 -22.46 0.75
C ARG A 140 5.05 -22.52 1.67
N GLN A 141 4.99 -23.29 2.76
CA GLN A 141 6.13 -23.49 3.65
C GLN A 141 7.28 -24.20 2.94
N GLN A 142 7.01 -25.24 2.15
CA GLN A 142 8.03 -25.93 1.35
C GLN A 142 8.68 -25.00 0.32
N ILE A 143 7.89 -24.21 -0.41
CA ILE A 143 8.40 -23.21 -1.37
C ILE A 143 9.24 -22.16 -0.66
N THR A 144 8.82 -21.70 0.52
CA THR A 144 9.58 -20.71 1.31
C THR A 144 10.91 -21.26 1.78
N LYS A 145 10.94 -22.51 2.28
CA LYS A 145 12.18 -23.20 2.65
C LYS A 145 13.10 -23.36 1.43
N LEU A 146 12.56 -23.79 0.30
CA LEU A 146 13.33 -23.98 -0.93
C LEU A 146 13.86 -22.65 -1.49
N ALA A 147 13.08 -21.58 -1.46
CA ALA A 147 13.51 -20.24 -1.83
C ALA A 147 14.63 -19.72 -0.91
N GLY A 148 14.53 -20.01 0.40
CA GLY A 148 15.58 -19.73 1.38
C GLY A 148 16.89 -20.45 1.04
N VAL A 149 16.82 -21.77 0.81
CA VAL A 149 17.97 -22.58 0.39
C VAL A 149 18.54 -22.08 -0.94
N HIS A 150 17.71 -21.78 -1.93
CA HIS A 150 18.15 -21.25 -3.21
C HIS A 150 18.84 -19.87 -3.07
N SER A 151 18.33 -19.00 -2.19
CA SER A 151 18.99 -17.72 -1.90
C SER A 151 20.35 -17.93 -1.23
N LEU A 152 20.48 -18.90 -0.32
CA LEU A 152 21.75 -19.23 0.31
C LEU A 152 22.72 -19.84 -0.71
N LEU A 153 22.24 -20.73 -1.56
CA LEU A 153 23.02 -21.37 -2.61
C LEU A 153 23.52 -20.33 -3.62
N LYS A 154 22.71 -19.33 -3.96
CA LYS A 154 23.12 -18.20 -4.82
C LYS A 154 24.19 -17.33 -4.16
N LYS A 155 24.10 -17.08 -2.85
CA LYS A 155 25.15 -16.36 -2.08
C LYS A 155 26.45 -17.17 -2.02
N LEU A 156 26.35 -18.48 -1.82
CA LEU A 156 27.50 -19.39 -1.85
C LEU A 156 28.13 -19.46 -3.24
N GLN A 157 27.32 -19.59 -4.28
CA GLN A 157 27.75 -19.58 -5.68
C GLN A 157 28.52 -18.29 -6.00
N PHE A 158 28.02 -17.13 -5.56
CA PHE A 158 28.74 -15.87 -5.71
C PHE A 158 30.13 -15.91 -5.06
N LEU A 159 30.26 -16.56 -3.89
CA LEU A 159 31.54 -16.66 -3.19
C LEU A 159 32.51 -17.63 -3.88
N PHE A 160 32.02 -18.75 -4.42
CA PHE A 160 32.83 -19.68 -5.22
C PHE A 160 33.26 -19.09 -6.57
N GLU A 161 32.40 -18.28 -7.19
CA GLU A 161 32.72 -17.58 -8.45
C GLU A 161 33.57 -16.31 -8.24
N LEU A 162 33.77 -15.89 -6.98
CA LEU A 162 34.48 -14.65 -6.66
C LEU A 162 35.90 -14.59 -7.24
N PRO A 163 36.78 -15.61 -7.11
CA PRO A 163 38.13 -15.54 -7.68
C PRO A 163 38.11 -15.40 -9.21
N ALA A 164 37.23 -16.13 -9.90
CA ALA A 164 37.09 -16.04 -11.35
C ALA A 164 36.57 -14.66 -11.79
N ARG A 165 35.61 -14.10 -11.05
CA ARG A 165 35.09 -12.75 -11.29
C ARG A 165 36.16 -11.69 -11.04
N LEU A 166 36.98 -11.84 -10.00
CA LEU A 166 38.08 -10.91 -9.70
C LEU A 166 39.14 -10.93 -10.81
N LYS A 167 39.59 -12.11 -11.25
CA LYS A 167 40.51 -12.25 -12.39
C LYS A 167 39.98 -11.55 -13.64
N LYS A 168 38.70 -11.78 -13.98
CA LYS A 168 38.04 -11.10 -15.12
C LYS A 168 37.97 -9.58 -14.95
N CYS A 169 37.75 -9.07 -13.74
CA CYS A 169 37.74 -7.62 -13.50
C CYS A 169 39.14 -7.00 -13.70
N ILE A 170 40.21 -7.73 -13.37
CA ILE A 170 41.59 -7.31 -13.63
C ILE A 170 41.85 -7.27 -15.14
N GLU A 171 41.43 -8.29 -15.90
CA GLU A 171 41.57 -8.32 -17.36
C GLU A 171 40.85 -7.16 -18.06
N LEU A 172 39.66 -6.79 -17.56
CA LEU A 172 38.87 -5.67 -18.09
C LEU A 172 39.30 -4.29 -17.57
N LYS A 173 40.38 -4.22 -16.76
CA LYS A 173 40.85 -2.99 -16.07
C LYS A 173 39.78 -2.31 -15.19
N ALA A 174 38.76 -3.06 -14.76
CA ALA A 174 37.70 -2.57 -13.89
C ALA A 174 38.09 -2.73 -12.40
N TYR A 175 39.15 -2.05 -12.00
CA TYR A 175 39.79 -2.22 -10.69
C TYR A 175 38.88 -1.85 -9.52
N SER A 176 38.09 -0.79 -9.66
CA SER A 176 37.15 -0.34 -8.63
C SER A 176 36.06 -1.37 -8.32
N GLN A 177 35.59 -2.10 -9.32
CA GLN A 177 34.59 -3.14 -9.13
C GLN A 177 35.18 -4.38 -8.44
N ALA A 178 36.43 -4.73 -8.76
CA ALA A 178 37.17 -5.82 -8.14
C ALA A 178 37.35 -5.60 -6.63
N VAL A 179 37.83 -4.42 -6.24
CA VAL A 179 38.03 -4.05 -4.83
C VAL A 179 36.70 -4.09 -4.07
N ARG A 180 35.62 -3.52 -4.63
CA ARG A 180 34.29 -3.56 -3.99
C ARG A 180 33.74 -4.98 -3.78
N TYR A 181 33.93 -5.88 -4.75
CA TYR A 181 33.53 -7.28 -4.58
C TYR A 181 34.35 -7.97 -3.49
N TYR A 182 35.66 -7.72 -3.46
CA TYR A 182 36.54 -8.24 -2.43
C TYR A 182 36.18 -7.72 -1.03
N THR A 183 36.03 -6.41 -0.82
CA THR A 183 35.71 -5.83 0.50
C THR A 183 34.37 -6.36 1.05
N LYS A 184 33.36 -6.55 0.19
CA LYS A 184 32.07 -7.14 0.59
C LYS A 184 32.21 -8.60 1.00
N ALA A 185 33.01 -9.37 0.27
CA ALA A 185 33.22 -10.79 0.54
C ALA A 185 34.21 -11.04 1.70
N GLN A 186 35.14 -10.13 1.95
CA GLN A 186 36.21 -10.25 2.95
C GLN A 186 35.65 -10.53 4.34
N ARG A 187 34.60 -9.81 4.76
CA ARG A 187 33.96 -10.01 6.07
C ARG A 187 33.42 -11.44 6.22
N ILE A 188 32.82 -11.97 5.16
CA ILE A 188 32.23 -13.32 5.13
C ILE A 188 33.36 -14.36 5.10
N LEU A 189 34.38 -14.17 4.26
CA LEU A 189 35.53 -15.07 4.16
C LEU A 189 36.31 -15.17 5.49
N LEU A 190 36.44 -14.07 6.22
CA LEU A 190 37.03 -14.04 7.57
C LEU A 190 36.16 -14.80 8.59
N GLN A 191 34.85 -14.59 8.56
CA GLN A 191 33.93 -15.26 9.49
C GLN A 191 33.90 -16.79 9.30
N TYR A 192 34.05 -17.27 8.06
CA TYR A 192 34.00 -18.69 7.70
C TYR A 192 35.38 -19.31 7.41
N GLN A 193 36.46 -18.71 7.92
CA GLN A 193 37.84 -19.15 7.69
C GLN A 193 38.14 -20.57 8.20
N HIS A 194 37.36 -21.08 9.16
CA HIS A 194 37.52 -22.42 9.74
C HIS A 194 37.21 -23.56 8.75
N MET A 195 36.51 -23.28 7.64
CA MET A 195 36.27 -24.29 6.61
C MET A 195 37.37 -24.26 5.54
N PRO A 196 38.01 -25.40 5.22
CA PRO A 196 39.10 -25.46 4.24
C PRO A 196 38.73 -24.92 2.85
N SER A 197 37.49 -25.13 2.40
CA SER A 197 37.01 -24.64 1.10
C SER A 197 37.01 -23.11 1.02
N PHE A 198 36.62 -22.41 2.09
CA PHE A 198 36.65 -20.94 2.11
C PHE A 198 38.06 -20.40 2.34
N GLN A 199 38.91 -21.15 3.05
CA GLN A 199 40.31 -20.80 3.21
C GLN A 199 41.04 -20.76 1.87
N GLY A 200 40.86 -21.79 1.02
CA GLY A 200 41.45 -21.82 -0.33
C GLY A 200 40.96 -20.69 -1.23
N ILE A 201 39.66 -20.38 -1.18
CA ILE A 201 39.09 -19.23 -1.92
C ILE A 201 39.67 -17.91 -1.41
N ASN A 202 39.83 -17.77 -0.09
CA ASN A 202 40.39 -16.55 0.49
C ASN A 202 41.86 -16.38 0.10
N THR A 203 42.68 -17.44 0.15
CA THR A 203 44.08 -17.38 -0.30
C THR A 203 44.18 -17.00 -1.78
N ASP A 204 43.31 -17.56 -2.64
CA ASP A 204 43.26 -17.20 -4.05
C ASP A 204 42.84 -15.74 -4.24
N CYS A 205 41.82 -15.26 -3.51
CA CYS A 205 41.38 -13.87 -3.58
C CYS A 205 42.47 -12.90 -3.10
N VAL A 206 43.19 -13.22 -2.03
CA VAL A 206 44.31 -12.42 -1.53
C VAL A 206 45.42 -12.35 -2.57
N HIS A 207 45.82 -13.48 -3.16
CA HIS A 207 46.84 -13.49 -4.22
C HIS A 207 46.41 -12.67 -5.45
N ILE A 208 45.15 -12.76 -5.87
CA ILE A 208 44.61 -11.94 -6.97
C ILE A 208 44.62 -10.45 -6.60
N MET A 209 44.32 -10.10 -5.34
CA MET A 209 44.37 -8.72 -4.85
C MET A 209 45.82 -8.19 -4.75
N GLU A 210 46.79 -9.02 -4.37
CA GLU A 210 48.22 -8.66 -4.38
C GLU A 210 48.69 -8.39 -5.81
N GLN A 211 48.28 -9.21 -6.79
CA GLN A 211 48.56 -8.96 -8.21
C GLN A 211 47.91 -7.66 -8.70
N LEU A 212 46.68 -7.38 -8.27
CA LEU A 212 46.01 -6.11 -8.55
C LEU A 212 46.78 -4.93 -7.95
N ALA A 213 47.19 -5.02 -6.69
CA ALA A 213 47.96 -3.99 -6.00
C ALA A 213 49.31 -3.73 -6.70
N ALA A 214 50.00 -4.78 -7.14
CA ALA A 214 51.23 -4.65 -7.93
C ALA A 214 50.97 -3.95 -9.27
N THR A 215 49.88 -4.28 -9.96
CA THR A 215 49.49 -3.65 -11.23
C THR A 215 49.14 -2.17 -11.04
N LEU A 216 48.45 -1.82 -9.95
CA LEU A 216 48.13 -0.43 -9.59
C LEU A 216 49.40 0.35 -9.22
N LYS A 217 50.32 -0.26 -8.45
CA LYS A 217 51.64 0.34 -8.14
C LYS A 217 52.47 0.58 -9.40
N GLN A 218 52.39 -0.32 -10.40
CA GLN A 218 53.06 -0.11 -11.69
C GLN A 218 52.44 1.04 -12.48
N GLN A 219 51.11 1.13 -12.58
CA GLN A 219 50.44 2.25 -13.25
C GLN A 219 50.67 3.60 -12.55
N PHE A 220 50.91 3.57 -11.25
CA PHE A 220 51.30 4.74 -10.47
C PHE A 220 52.72 5.24 -10.82
N HIS A 221 53.63 4.34 -11.20
CA HIS A 221 54.99 4.70 -11.61
C HIS A 221 55.09 5.12 -13.09
N ASP A 222 54.06 4.82 -13.90
CA ASP A 222 54.02 5.23 -15.29
C ASP A 222 53.80 6.75 -15.41
N LYS A 223 54.78 7.44 -16.04
CA LYS A 223 54.85 8.90 -16.20
C LYS A 223 53.72 9.52 -17.05
N GLN A 224 52.82 8.72 -17.61
CA GLN A 224 51.76 9.14 -18.56
C GLN A 224 50.35 9.04 -17.96
N SER A 225 50.23 8.66 -16.69
CA SER A 225 48.93 8.49 -16.04
C SER A 225 48.25 9.84 -15.76
N SER A 226 46.98 9.96 -16.14
CA SER A 226 46.22 11.19 -15.87
C SER A 226 46.05 11.39 -14.35
N PRO A 227 46.00 12.64 -13.85
CA PRO A 227 45.81 12.92 -12.42
C PRO A 227 44.56 12.25 -11.83
N ARG A 228 43.51 12.06 -12.63
CA ARG A 228 42.27 11.36 -12.23
C ARG A 228 42.46 9.86 -12.07
N GLN A 229 43.19 9.21 -12.98
CA GLN A 229 43.52 7.79 -12.87
C GLN A 229 44.47 7.54 -11.70
N LEU A 230 45.39 8.48 -11.44
CA LEU A 230 46.30 8.41 -10.32
C LEU A 230 45.55 8.54 -8.98
N ALA A 231 44.57 9.44 -8.90
CA ALA A 231 43.68 9.55 -7.75
C ALA A 231 42.82 8.29 -7.55
N GLU A 232 42.28 7.70 -8.62
CA GLU A 232 41.53 6.44 -8.54
C GLU A 232 42.44 5.27 -8.09
N CYS A 233 43.68 5.18 -8.60
CA CYS A 233 44.63 4.16 -8.16
C CYS A 233 44.97 4.28 -6.67
N VAL A 234 45.21 5.51 -6.18
CA VAL A 234 45.48 5.77 -4.76
C VAL A 234 44.26 5.44 -3.90
N ASP A 235 43.05 5.80 -4.31
CA ASP A 235 41.82 5.44 -3.59
C ASP A 235 41.64 3.91 -3.50
N LEU A 236 41.88 3.19 -4.59
CA LEU A 236 41.77 1.73 -4.61
C LEU A 236 42.85 1.06 -3.75
N LEU A 237 44.07 1.59 -3.73
CA LEU A 237 45.15 1.10 -2.87
C LEU A 237 44.86 1.36 -1.38
N LEU A 238 44.26 2.51 -1.05
CA LEU A 238 43.79 2.80 0.32
C LEU A 238 42.68 1.83 0.76
N GLN A 239 41.72 1.51 -0.14
CA GLN A 239 40.67 0.53 0.13
C GLN A 239 41.19 -0.90 0.34
N LEU A 240 42.36 -1.22 -0.24
CA LEU A 240 43.06 -2.50 -0.04
C LEU A 240 43.88 -2.57 1.26
N ARG A 241 43.82 -1.54 2.12
CA ARG A 241 44.55 -1.41 3.39
C ARG A 241 46.08 -1.39 3.27
N GLU A 242 46.61 -0.89 2.17
CA GLU A 242 48.02 -0.52 2.09
C GLU A 242 48.31 0.67 3.01
N PRO A 243 49.52 0.78 3.61
CA PRO A 243 49.83 1.85 4.54
C PRO A 243 49.76 3.21 3.84
N ALA A 244 48.83 4.06 4.30
CA ALA A 244 48.59 5.39 3.76
C ALA A 244 49.83 6.28 3.80
N GLU A 245 50.72 6.07 4.77
CA GLU A 245 51.98 6.79 4.92
C GLU A 245 52.94 6.55 3.74
N GLN A 246 53.06 5.30 3.28
CA GLN A 246 53.94 4.97 2.15
C GLN A 246 53.36 5.47 0.82
N LEU A 247 52.03 5.38 0.66
CA LEU A 247 51.33 5.92 -0.52
C LEU A 247 51.40 7.44 -0.60
N CYS A 248 51.32 8.12 0.55
CA CYS A 248 51.45 9.56 0.67
C CYS A 248 52.85 10.02 0.23
N GLU A 249 53.91 9.37 0.72
CA GLU A 249 55.28 9.70 0.36
C GLU A 249 55.54 9.51 -1.14
N GLU A 250 55.09 8.39 -1.70
CA GLU A 250 55.23 8.10 -3.13
C GLU A 250 54.40 9.04 -4.01
N PHE A 251 53.20 9.46 -3.56
CA PHE A 251 52.38 10.46 -4.25
C PHE A 251 53.05 11.83 -4.28
N LEU A 252 53.60 12.26 -3.15
CA LEU A 252 54.30 13.53 -3.06
C LEU A 252 55.61 13.52 -3.86
N LYS A 253 56.34 12.41 -3.91
CA LYS A 253 57.52 12.25 -4.79
C LYS A 253 57.14 12.38 -6.27
N HIS A 254 56.08 11.70 -6.70
CA HIS A 254 55.62 11.77 -8.09
C HIS A 254 55.11 13.17 -8.46
N ALA A 255 54.30 13.77 -7.60
CA ALA A 255 53.78 15.13 -7.79
C ALA A 255 54.91 16.17 -7.84
N ARG A 256 55.91 16.03 -6.94
CA ARG A 256 57.09 16.88 -6.94
C ARG A 256 57.89 16.75 -8.24
N HIS A 257 58.17 15.52 -8.69
CA HIS A 257 58.90 15.32 -9.94
C HIS A 257 58.16 15.93 -11.14
N LYS A 258 56.84 15.82 -11.18
CA LYS A 258 56.03 16.45 -12.24
C LYS A 258 56.10 17.98 -12.19
N LEU A 259 55.98 18.58 -11.00
CA LEU A 259 56.11 20.02 -10.81
C LEU A 259 57.53 20.52 -11.12
N ASP A 260 58.55 19.73 -10.80
CA ASP A 260 59.94 20.03 -11.14
C ASP A 260 60.14 20.01 -12.67
N CYS A 261 59.55 19.05 -13.40
CA CYS A 261 59.55 19.04 -14.87
C CYS A 261 58.85 20.28 -15.46
N ASP A 262 57.67 20.65 -14.94
CA ASP A 262 56.94 21.86 -15.37
C ASP A 262 57.78 23.13 -15.12
N LEU A 263 58.52 23.19 -14.00
CA LEU A 263 59.44 24.27 -13.68
C LEU A 263 60.69 24.28 -14.57
N GLU A 264 61.26 23.11 -14.87
CA GLU A 264 62.39 22.97 -15.78
C GLU A 264 62.02 23.43 -17.20
N GLU A 265 60.80 23.13 -17.66
CA GLU A 265 60.29 23.61 -18.96
C GLU A 265 60.16 25.14 -18.98
N LEU A 266 59.60 25.75 -17.93
CA LEU A 266 59.51 27.21 -17.80
C LEU A 266 60.90 27.86 -17.69
N GLN A 267 61.82 27.26 -16.94
CA GLN A 267 63.21 27.74 -16.83
C GLN A 267 63.97 27.62 -18.15
N TYR A 268 63.74 26.55 -18.91
CA TYR A 268 64.29 26.36 -20.24
C TYR A 268 63.78 27.42 -21.23
N GLN A 269 62.51 27.79 -21.18
CA GLN A 269 61.95 28.86 -22.00
C GLN A 269 62.53 30.24 -21.63
N ILE A 270 62.81 30.49 -20.34
CA ILE A 270 63.48 31.72 -19.88
C ILE A 270 64.94 31.77 -20.35
N SER A 271 65.68 30.66 -20.31
CA SER A 271 67.09 30.62 -20.76
C SER A 271 67.22 30.74 -22.28
N TRP A 272 66.24 30.22 -23.01
CA TRP A 272 66.10 30.38 -24.47
C TRP A 272 65.85 31.83 -24.87
N THR A 273 64.95 32.53 -24.17
CA THR A 273 64.64 33.95 -24.43
C THR A 273 65.78 34.90 -24.04
N LYS A 274 66.64 34.51 -23.08
CA LYS A 274 67.85 35.26 -22.70
C LYS A 274 69.04 35.05 -23.64
N GLY A 275 68.96 34.13 -24.60
CA GLY A 275 70.01 33.87 -25.59
C GLY A 275 71.19 33.01 -25.08
N GLU A 276 71.02 32.30 -23.96
CA GLU A 276 72.08 31.47 -23.36
C GLU A 276 72.04 29.99 -23.81
N ALA A 277 71.00 29.57 -24.54
CA ALA A 277 70.82 28.20 -25.03
C ALA A 277 70.56 28.15 -26.55
N SER A 278 71.22 27.22 -27.25
CA SER A 278 71.05 26.95 -28.68
C SER A 278 70.02 25.83 -28.91
N PRO A 279 69.27 25.83 -30.04
CA PRO A 279 68.32 24.77 -30.35
C PRO A 279 68.97 23.39 -30.38
N GLN A 280 68.40 22.42 -29.67
CA GLN A 280 68.62 21.02 -30.02
C GLN A 280 67.88 20.76 -31.35
N SER A 281 68.61 20.25 -32.34
CA SER A 281 68.12 19.94 -33.68
C SER A 281 66.84 19.08 -33.60
N PRO A 282 65.73 19.46 -34.25
CA PRO A 282 64.49 18.70 -34.15
C PRO A 282 64.60 17.39 -34.96
N GLU A 283 64.36 16.25 -34.33
CA GLU A 283 64.31 14.94 -35.00
C GLU A 283 62.98 14.73 -35.77
N ARG A 284 61.94 15.56 -35.55
CA ARG A 284 60.64 15.45 -36.22
C ARG A 284 59.98 16.81 -36.53
N PRO A 285 59.31 16.97 -37.70
CA PRO A 285 58.70 18.23 -38.13
C PRO A 285 57.53 18.71 -37.25
N ALA A 286 56.92 17.84 -36.42
CA ALA A 286 55.87 18.23 -35.48
C ALA A 286 56.39 19.01 -34.25
N GLN A 287 57.68 18.90 -33.92
CA GLN A 287 58.32 19.60 -32.80
C GLN A 287 58.78 21.02 -33.17
N ALA A 288 58.68 21.41 -34.44
CA ALA A 288 59.10 22.74 -34.88
C ALA A 288 58.24 23.88 -34.28
N TYR A 289 56.97 23.62 -33.97
CA TYR A 289 56.07 24.60 -33.33
C TYR A 289 56.30 24.74 -31.81
N THR A 290 56.92 23.76 -31.17
CA THR A 290 57.34 23.84 -29.75
C THR A 290 58.76 24.39 -29.58
N SER A 291 59.43 24.68 -30.70
CA SER A 291 60.82 25.16 -30.76
C SER A 291 60.93 26.68 -30.91
N THR A 292 59.80 27.40 -30.92
CA THR A 292 59.76 28.86 -30.92
C THR A 292 59.69 29.37 -29.48
N PRO A 293 60.42 30.46 -29.14
CA PRO A 293 60.32 31.06 -27.82
C PRO A 293 58.86 31.48 -27.58
N MET A 294 58.31 31.08 -26.44
CA MET A 294 56.96 31.47 -26.02
C MET A 294 56.84 33.00 -25.98
N ASP A 295 55.72 33.55 -26.47
CA ASP A 295 55.37 34.94 -26.19
C ASP A 295 55.07 35.09 -24.69
N VAL A 296 55.14 36.32 -24.16
CA VAL A 296 54.91 36.64 -22.75
C VAL A 296 53.54 36.11 -22.28
N LEU A 297 52.51 36.18 -23.13
CA LEU A 297 51.18 35.62 -22.83
C LEU A 297 51.20 34.09 -22.75
N GLU A 298 51.87 33.41 -23.67
CA GLU A 298 52.00 31.94 -23.66
C GLU A 298 52.83 31.44 -22.47
N PHE A 299 53.86 32.19 -22.08
CA PHE A 299 54.65 31.90 -20.89
C PHE A 299 53.82 32.05 -19.61
N ILE A 300 53.04 33.13 -19.49
CA ILE A 300 52.13 33.35 -18.36
C ILE A 300 51.05 32.27 -18.31
N ASP A 301 50.49 31.89 -19.46
CA ASP A 301 49.50 30.81 -19.54
C ASP A 301 50.10 29.45 -19.18
N SER A 302 51.32 29.15 -19.59
CA SER A 302 52.02 27.91 -19.20
C SER A 302 52.30 27.87 -17.68
N GLY A 303 52.71 29.00 -17.10
CA GLY A 303 52.89 29.12 -15.64
C GLY A 303 51.59 29.02 -14.85
N CYS A 304 50.52 29.70 -15.30
CA CYS A 304 49.25 29.75 -14.57
C CYS A 304 48.40 28.49 -14.81
N ASN A 305 48.22 28.08 -16.05
CA ASN A 305 47.35 26.96 -16.42
C ASN A 305 48.09 25.61 -16.42
N GLY A 306 49.41 25.60 -16.54
CA GLY A 306 50.24 24.41 -16.37
C GLY A 306 50.64 24.23 -14.91
N PHE A 307 51.67 24.96 -14.47
CA PHE A 307 52.29 24.75 -13.15
C PHE A 307 51.35 25.03 -11.97
N LEU A 308 50.76 26.23 -11.89
CA LEU A 308 49.90 26.60 -10.75
C LEU A 308 48.62 25.75 -10.70
N SER A 309 48.03 25.46 -11.86
CA SER A 309 46.88 24.55 -11.97
C SER A 309 47.24 23.14 -11.50
N ASN A 310 48.36 22.58 -11.97
CA ASN A 310 48.84 21.26 -11.54
C ASN A 310 49.12 21.23 -10.04
N MET A 311 49.72 22.28 -9.47
CA MET A 311 49.96 22.39 -8.03
C MET A 311 48.64 22.44 -7.25
N CYS A 312 47.67 23.24 -7.69
CA CYS A 312 46.33 23.30 -7.08
C CYS A 312 45.61 21.95 -7.16
N LEU A 313 45.72 21.22 -8.29
CA LEU A 313 45.15 19.88 -8.45
C LEU A 313 45.79 18.88 -7.48
N VAL A 314 47.12 18.91 -7.32
CA VAL A 314 47.83 18.06 -6.35
C VAL A 314 47.36 18.34 -4.93
N ILE A 315 47.25 19.62 -4.53
CA ILE A 315 46.78 20.01 -3.20
C ILE A 315 45.32 19.55 -2.97
N ALA A 316 44.44 19.77 -3.95
CA ALA A 316 43.04 19.38 -3.85
C ALA A 316 42.89 17.85 -3.77
N SER A 317 43.60 17.10 -4.63
CA SER A 317 43.60 15.63 -4.60
C SER A 317 44.21 15.08 -3.31
N TYR A 318 45.28 15.69 -2.79
CA TYR A 318 45.87 15.29 -1.51
C TYR A 318 44.87 15.45 -0.36
N ASN A 319 44.17 16.59 -0.31
CA ASN A 319 43.18 16.88 0.71
C ASN A 319 42.00 15.90 0.65
N ASP A 320 41.49 15.63 -0.55
CA ASP A 320 40.37 14.71 -0.74
C ASP A 320 40.72 13.24 -0.45
N MET A 321 41.94 12.81 -0.77
CA MET A 321 42.36 11.41 -0.62
C MET A 321 42.82 11.05 0.79
N PHE A 322 43.55 11.95 1.46
CA PHE A 322 44.24 11.62 2.72
C PHE A 322 43.68 12.33 3.95
N LEU A 323 43.12 13.53 3.81
CA LEU A 323 42.62 14.32 4.94
C LEU A 323 41.11 14.13 5.15
N ASN A 324 40.31 14.15 4.09
CA ASN A 324 38.84 14.02 4.18
C ASN A 324 38.34 12.59 4.45
N LYS A 325 39.20 11.57 4.41
CA LYS A 325 38.83 10.16 4.61
C LYS A 325 39.17 9.61 6.01
N GLN A 326 39.66 10.45 6.93
CA GLN A 326 40.00 10.06 8.30
C GLN A 326 38.83 10.16 9.30
N ASP A 327 37.63 10.54 8.87
CA ASP A 327 36.40 10.55 9.68
C ASP A 327 35.50 9.32 9.46
#